data_AF-A0A3M1SKB8-F1
#
_entry.id   AF-A0A3M1SKB8-F1
#
_cell.length_a   1.000
_cell.length_b   1.000
_cell.length_c   1.000
_cell.angle_alpha   90.00
_cell.angle_beta   90.00
_cell.angle_gamma   90.00
#
_symmetry.space_group_name_H-M   'P 1'
#
loop_
_entity.id
_entity.type
_entity.pdbx_description
1 polymer ?
#
loop_
_entity_poly.entity_id
_entity_poly.type
_entity_poly.pdbx_seq_one_letter_code
_entity_poly.pdbx_strand_id
1 'polypeptide(L)' 'MKIEYDPERDLLYIYFKKTDIAVARTETIMPGVHADFDSEGKLLGLEVIDASEILDRTIEIDLPEKISTLT' A
#
# COMPACT_ATOMS: atom_id res chain seq x y z
N MET A 1 2.85 -8.72 3.78
CA MET A 1 2.57 -7.27 3.75
C MET A 1 3.77 -6.56 4.33
N LYS A 2 4.10 -5.38 3.81
CA LYS A 2 5.22 -4.55 4.26
C LYS A 2 4.76 -3.10 4.20
N ILE A 3 5.25 -2.27 5.11
CA ILE A 3 4.98 -0.84 5.12
C ILE A 3 6.33 -0.14 5.16
N GLU A 4 6.53 0.82 4.28
CA GLU A 4 7.73 1.64 4.22
C GLU A 4 7.33 3.10 4.22
N TYR A 5 7.99 3.87 5.06
CA TYR A 5 7.90 5.32 5.04
C TYR A 5 9.30 5.88 4.80
N ASP A 6 9.42 6.69 3.75
CA ASP A 6 10.62 7.43 3.40
C ASP A 6 10.45 8.90 3.83
N PRO A 7 11.09 9.32 4.94
CA PRO A 7 10.94 10.68 5.44
C PRO A 7 11.68 11.72 4.59
N GLU A 8 12.66 11.33 3.76
CA GLU A 8 13.34 12.29 2.88
C GLU A 8 12.45 12.68 1.69
N ARG A 9 11.58 11.77 1.27
CA ARG A 9 10.65 11.95 0.15
C ARG A 9 9.21 12.24 0.58
N ASP A 10 8.93 12.18 1.89
CA ASP A 10 7.58 12.18 2.48
C ASP A 10 6.63 11.20 1.76
N LEU A 11 7.08 9.95 1.64
CA LEU A 11 6.42 8.92 0.85
C LEU A 11 6.11 7.70 1.71
N LEU A 12 4.84 7.31 1.77
CA LEU A 12 4.39 6.06 2.37
C LEU A 12 4.04 5.06 1.28
N TYR A 13 4.53 3.84 1.42
CA TYR A 13 4.09 2.70 0.60
C TYR A 13 3.63 1.54 1.47
N ILE A 14 2.46 0.99 1.16
CA ILE A 14 1.90 -0.22 1.77
C ILE A 14 1.87 -1.33 0.72
N TYR A 15 2.70 -2.34 0.89
CA TYR A 15 2.77 -3.51 0.01
C TYR A 15 1.85 -4.63 0.50
N PHE A 16 0.92 -5.07 -0.33
CA PHE A 16 0.06 -6.23 -0.07
C PHE A 16 0.66 -7.54 -0.60
N LYS A 17 1.48 -7.46 -1.65
CA LYS A 17 2.17 -8.59 -2.28
C LYS A 17 3.69 -8.45 -2.16
N LYS A 18 4.43 -9.42 -2.70
CA LYS A 18 5.88 -9.34 -2.82
C LYS A 18 6.26 -8.24 -3.83
N THR A 19 7.40 -7.59 -3.62
CA THR A 19 7.89 -6.46 -4.42
C THR A 19 8.51 -6.89 -5.76
N ASP A 20 8.60 -8.19 -6.04
CA ASP A 20 9.10 -8.76 -7.30
C ASP A 20 8.02 -8.81 -8.40
N ILE A 21 6.76 -8.52 -8.06
CA ILE A 21 5.68 -8.43 -9.04
C ILE A 21 5.68 -7.02 -9.65
N ALA A 22 5.75 -6.95 -10.98
CA ALA A 22 5.74 -5.69 -11.70
C ALA A 22 4.36 -5.01 -11.62
N VAL A 23 4.37 -3.69 -11.40
CA VAL A 23 3.18 -2.85 -11.54
C VAL A 23 2.83 -2.73 -13.02
N ALA A 24 1.62 -3.14 -13.39
CA ALA A 24 1.12 -3.02 -14.75
C ALA A 24 0.23 -1.78 -14.93
N ARG A 25 -0.42 -1.34 -13.84
CA ARG A 25 -1.33 -0.19 -13.84
C ARG A 25 -1.31 0.48 -12.48
N THR A 26 -1.27 1.81 -12.49
CA THR A 26 -1.47 2.65 -11.31
C THR A 26 -2.74 3.47 -11.49
N GLU A 27 -3.63 3.45 -10.50
CA GLU A 27 -4.81 4.30 -10.44
C GLU A 27 -4.63 5.37 -9.37
N THR A 28 -5.00 6.61 -9.73
CA THR A 28 -5.07 7.70 -8.75
C THR A 28 -6.44 7.69 -8.10
N ILE A 29 -6.48 7.47 -6.79
CA ILE A 29 -7.72 7.48 -6.00
C ILE A 29 -8.12 8.93 -5.71
N MET A 30 -7.14 9.73 -5.29
CA MET A 30 -7.22 11.17 -5.09
C MET A 30 -5.82 11.75 -5.28
N PRO A 31 -5.65 13.08 -5.40
CA PRO A 31 -4.32 13.68 -5.50
C PRO A 31 -3.39 13.18 -4.38
N GLY A 32 -2.21 12.68 -4.76
CA GLY A 32 -1.21 12.13 -3.85
C GLY A 32 -1.49 10.72 -3.32
N VAL A 33 -2.61 10.07 -3.69
CA VAL A 33 -2.94 8.70 -3.26
C VAL A 33 -3.16 7.80 -4.46
N HIS A 34 -2.35 6.74 -4.54
CA HIS A 34 -2.31 5.82 -5.68
C HIS A 34 -2.48 4.36 -5.26
N ALA A 35 -3.08 3.57 -6.16
CA ALA A 35 -3.20 2.13 -6.04
C ALA A 35 -2.53 1.44 -7.22
N ASP A 36 -1.65 0.49 -6.92
CA ASP A 36 -0.91 -0.27 -7.92
C ASP A 36 -1.50 -1.65 -8.12
N PHE A 37 -1.62 -2.07 -9.38
CA PHE A 37 -2.20 -3.33 -9.79
C PHE A 37 -1.26 -4.10 -10.72
N ASP A 38 -1.30 -5.44 -10.62
CA ASP A 38 -0.66 -6.32 -11.58
C ASP A 38 -1.46 -6.43 -12.89
N SER A 39 -0.92 -7.18 -13.85
CA SER A 39 -1.54 -7.42 -15.15
C SER A 39 -2.85 -8.21 -15.09
N GLU A 40 -3.14 -8.89 -13.98
CA GLU A 40 -4.40 -9.60 -13.73
C GLU A 40 -5.42 -8.73 -12.99
N GLY A 41 -5.07 -7.49 -12.65
CA GLY A 41 -5.93 -6.55 -11.92
C GLY A 41 -5.96 -6.80 -10.41
N LYS A 42 -5.01 -7.56 -9.85
CA LYS A 42 -4.91 -7.73 -8.39
C LYS A 42 -4.13 -6.56 -7.78
N LEU A 43 -4.61 -6.09 -6.62
CA LEU A 43 -3.97 -5.01 -5.87
C LEU A 43 -2.60 -5.46 -5.34
N LEU A 44 -1.56 -4.70 -5.66
CA LEU A 44 -0.18 -4.90 -5.24
C LEU A 44 0.17 -4.02 -4.04
N GLY A 45 -0.25 -2.76 -4.05
CA GLY A 45 0.07 -1.81 -3.00
C GLY A 45 -0.71 -0.50 -3.08
N LEU A 46 -0.52 0.32 -2.06
CA LEU A 46 -0.94 1.72 -2.00
C LEU A 46 0.27 2.62 -1.80
N GLU A 47 0.27 3.75 -2.49
CA GLU A 47 1.26 4.81 -2.35
C GLU A 47 0.57 6.10 -1.89
N VAL A 48 1.19 6.80 -0.95
CA VAL A 48 0.78 8.13 -0.49
C VAL A 48 1.98 9.06 -0.57
N ILE A 49 1.93 10.03 -1.49
CA ILE A 49 2.90 11.11 -1.65
C ILE A 49 2.47 12.28 -0.75
N ASP A 50 3.43 13.02 -0.19
CA ASP A 50 3.17 14.04 0.83
C ASP A 50 2.41 13.44 2.03
N ALA A 51 2.85 12.26 2.45
CA ALA A 51 2.13 11.44 3.43
C ALA A 51 1.92 12.16 4.76
N SER A 52 2.85 12.99 5.19
CA SER A 52 2.72 13.79 6.42
C SER A 52 1.64 14.88 6.34
N GLU A 53 1.28 15.33 5.14
CA GLU A 53 0.22 16.30 4.89
C GLU A 53 -1.14 15.61 4.67
N ILE A 54 -1.14 14.45 4.00
CA ILE A 54 -2.36 13.68 3.73
C ILE A 54 -2.83 12.90 4.97
N LEU A 55 -1.90 12.43 5.80
CA LEU A 55 -2.17 11.60 6.96
C LEU A 55 -1.97 12.41 8.24
N ASP A 56 -3.09 12.85 8.82
CA ASP A 56 -3.10 13.74 9.98
C ASP A 56 -2.67 13.05 11.31
N ARG A 57 -2.46 11.72 11.33
CA ARG A 57 -2.32 10.90 12.58
C ARG A 57 -1.53 9.58 12.42
N THR A 58 -1.26 8.93 13.56
CA THR A 58 -0.81 7.54 13.69
C THR A 58 -1.64 6.60 12.82
N ILE A 59 -0.97 5.80 11.98
CA ILE A 59 -1.60 4.74 11.19
C ILE A 59 -1.84 3.53 12.11
N GLU A 60 -3.11 3.22 12.38
CA GLU A 60 -3.50 1.96 13.02
C GLU A 60 -3.93 0.96 11.96
N ILE A 61 -3.38 -0.25 12.03
CA ILE A 61 -3.69 -1.34 11.11
C ILE A 61 -4.16 -2.52 11.94
N ASP A 62 -5.45 -2.80 11.85
CA ASP A 62 -6.01 -4.04 12.39
C ASP A 62 -5.99 -5.10 11.30
N LEU A 63 -5.23 -6.18 11.53
CA LEU A 63 -5.16 -7.31 10.62
C LEU A 63 -6.04 -8.42 11.17
N PRO A 64 -7.02 -8.93 10.39
CA PRO A 64 -7.78 -10.08 10.85
C PRO A 64 -6.81 -11.25 11.06
N GLU A 65 -6.89 -11.89 12.24
CA GLU A 65 -6.15 -13.13 12.47
C GLU A 65 -6.48 -14.12 11.35
N LYS A 66 -5.45 -14.72 10.76
CA LYS A 66 -5.64 -15.82 9.83
C LYS A 66 -6.44 -16.90 10.57
N ILE A 67 -7.69 -17.11 10.16
CA ILE A 67 -8.40 -18.35 10.48
C ILE A 67 -7.61 -19.44 9.76
N SER A 68 -6.74 -20.11 10.50
CA SER A 68 -6.17 -21.37 10.09
C SER A 68 -7.33 -22.33 9.90
N THR A 69 -7.74 -22.53 8.65
CA THR A 69 -8.52 -23.72 8.31
C THR A 69 -7.65 -24.92 8.63
N LEU A 70 -7.93 -25.54 9.78
CA LEU A 70 -7.44 -26.86 10.14
C LEU A 70 -7.95 -27.82 9.05
N THR A 71 -7.05 -28.28 8.18
CA THR A 71 -7.19 -29.54 7.44
C THR A 71 -6.54 -30.66 8.22
#